data_AF-A0A0F8ZGN9-F1
#
_entry.id   AF-A0A0F8ZGN9-F1
#
_cell.length_a   1.000
_cell.length_b   1.000
_cell.length_c   1.000
_cell.angle_alpha   90.00
_cell.angle_beta   90.00
_cell.angle_gamma   90.00
#
_symmetry.space_group_name_H-M   'P 1'
#
loop_
_entity.id
_entity.type
_entity.pdbx_description
1 polymer ?
#
loop_
_entity_poly.entity_id
_entity_poly.type
_entity_poly.pdbx_seq_one_letter_code
_entity_poly.pdbx_strand_id
1 'polypeptide(L)'
;MKLTIGADPEVFVSNEAGVVCSGYGMIEGTKDKPFPIKHGAVQVDGMALEFNITPASNEAQFVTNITSVMEQLRGMLPKHHVLEIIPVANFDPEYFSLQPKEARELGCSPDFNAYTGETNPPPNSDLPMRTAAGHIHVGWIEGDNDDPDHFGTCRDVIQQLDYW
;
A
#
# COMPACT_ATOMS: atom_id res chain seq x y z
N MET A 1 -13.38 -10.57 -21.95
CA MET A 1 -12.97 -10.08 -20.61
C MET A 1 -11.71 -9.26 -20.78
N LYS A 2 -11.66 -8.03 -20.28
CA LYS A 2 -10.46 -7.19 -20.31
C LYS A 2 -9.90 -7.18 -18.89
N LEU A 3 -8.72 -7.78 -18.71
CA LEU A 3 -8.03 -7.76 -17.42
C LEU A 3 -7.31 -6.42 -17.27
N THR A 4 -7.33 -5.91 -16.04
CA THR A 4 -6.52 -4.77 -15.62
C THR A 4 -5.79 -5.10 -14.34
N ILE A 5 -4.60 -4.53 -14.18
CA ILE A 5 -3.74 -4.74 -13.02
C ILE A 5 -3.51 -3.40 -12.33
N GLY A 6 -3.91 -3.29 -11.07
CA GLY A 6 -3.56 -2.21 -10.16
C GLY A 6 -2.50 -2.66 -9.17
N ALA A 7 -1.95 -1.70 -8.45
CA ALA A 7 -1.02 -1.93 -7.35
C ALA A 7 -1.12 -0.78 -6.36
N ASP A 8 -0.87 -1.06 -5.09
CA ASP A 8 -0.80 -0.07 -4.02
C ASP A 8 0.41 -0.29 -3.06
N PRO A 9 1.65 -0.03 -3.53
CA PRO A 9 2.84 -0.24 -2.71
C PRO A 9 2.96 0.76 -1.55
N GLU A 10 3.51 0.26 -0.44
CA GLU A 10 3.94 1.04 0.70
C GLU A 10 5.45 1.32 0.63
N VAL A 11 5.87 2.50 1.09
CA VAL A 11 7.27 2.94 1.11
C VAL A 11 7.56 3.75 2.38
N PHE A 12 8.77 3.60 2.90
CA PHE A 12 9.21 4.40 4.05
C PHE A 12 9.84 5.71 3.60
N VAL A 13 10.08 6.60 4.58
CA VAL A 13 10.78 7.86 4.38
C VAL A 13 11.95 7.95 5.36
N SER A 14 13.12 8.33 4.88
CA SER A 14 14.25 8.71 5.75
C SER A 14 14.54 10.20 5.65
N ASN A 15 15.13 10.74 6.72
CA ASN A 15 15.66 12.10 6.75
C ASN A 15 17.09 12.15 6.18
N GLU A 16 17.68 13.35 6.14
CA GLU A 16 19.05 13.58 5.64
C GLU A 16 20.15 12.77 6.34
N ALA A 17 19.90 12.36 7.59
CA ALA A 17 20.83 11.52 8.35
C ALA A 17 20.66 10.01 8.04
N GLY A 18 19.76 9.65 7.12
CA GLY A 18 19.43 8.26 6.78
C GLY A 18 18.59 7.55 7.85
N VAL A 19 17.98 8.31 8.78
CA VAL A 19 17.12 7.73 9.82
C VAL A 19 15.70 7.66 9.30
N VAL A 20 15.12 6.46 9.30
CA VAL A 20 13.70 6.26 8.94
C VAL A 20 12.81 6.99 9.92
N CYS A 21 11.86 7.75 9.39
CA CYS A 21 10.96 8.61 10.12
C CYS A 21 9.50 8.33 9.73
N SER A 22 8.59 8.80 10.57
CA SER A 22 7.14 8.64 10.35
C SER A 22 6.69 9.41 9.12
N GLY A 23 6.07 8.72 8.16
CA GLY A 23 5.35 9.32 7.04
C GLY A 23 4.10 10.09 7.46
N TYR A 24 3.66 9.94 8.71
CA TYR A 24 2.42 10.54 9.21
C TYR A 24 2.43 12.07 9.07
N GLY A 25 1.47 12.59 8.31
CA GLY A 25 1.30 14.02 8.06
C GLY A 25 2.36 14.64 7.12
N MET A 26 3.17 13.83 6.43
CA MET A 26 4.17 14.35 5.48
C MET A 26 3.57 14.77 4.14
N ILE A 27 2.48 14.13 3.72
CA ILE A 27 1.80 14.37 2.44
C ILE A 27 0.29 14.50 2.65
N GLU A 28 -0.39 14.97 1.61
CA GLU A 28 -1.85 14.93 1.55
C GLU A 28 -2.37 13.50 1.33
N GLY A 29 -3.59 13.25 1.80
CA GLY A 29 -4.27 11.96 1.62
C GLY A 29 -4.25 11.10 2.88
N THR A 30 -5.38 10.44 3.12
CA THR A 30 -5.56 9.47 4.22
C THR A 30 -6.04 8.15 3.63
N LYS A 31 -5.95 7.07 4.40
CA LYS A 31 -6.45 5.73 4.00
C LYS A 31 -7.88 5.75 3.47
N ASP A 32 -8.77 6.52 4.10
CA ASP A 32 -10.18 6.65 3.68
C ASP A 32 -10.37 7.64 2.50
N LYS A 33 -9.41 8.54 2.29
CA LYS A 33 -9.48 9.58 1.28
C LYS A 33 -8.09 9.81 0.68
N PRO A 34 -7.64 8.90 -0.21
CA PRO A 34 -6.37 9.06 -0.90
C PRO A 34 -6.34 10.38 -1.68
N PHE A 35 -5.17 11.01 -1.77
CA PHE A 35 -4.97 12.23 -2.54
C PHE A 35 -4.71 11.89 -4.02
N PRO A 36 -5.63 12.22 -4.95
CA PRO A 36 -5.48 11.85 -6.35
C PRO A 36 -4.35 12.63 -7.02
N ILE A 37 -3.52 11.92 -7.78
CA ILE A 37 -2.44 12.50 -8.60
C ILE A 37 -2.47 11.88 -10.00
N LYS A 38 -1.52 12.27 -10.86
CA LYS A 38 -1.47 11.69 -12.20
C LYS A 38 -1.13 10.20 -12.11
N HIS A 39 -1.94 9.39 -12.78
CA HIS A 39 -1.80 7.93 -12.86
C HIS A 39 -1.96 7.17 -11.53
N GLY A 40 -2.60 7.76 -10.52
CA GLY A 40 -2.80 7.10 -9.23
C GLY A 40 -3.26 8.02 -8.12
N ALA A 41 -3.00 7.63 -6.88
CA ALA A 41 -3.18 8.44 -5.69
C ALA A 41 -2.10 8.13 -4.66
N VAL A 42 -1.91 9.02 -3.69
CA VAL A 42 -0.98 8.86 -2.57
C VAL A 42 -1.71 9.05 -1.25
N GLN A 43 -1.21 8.42 -0.19
CA GLN A 43 -1.78 8.54 1.15
C GLN A 43 -0.75 8.22 2.23
N VAL A 44 -1.06 8.69 3.44
CA VAL A 44 -0.39 8.23 4.66
C VAL A 44 -1.00 6.88 5.08
N ASP A 45 -0.15 5.88 5.35
CA ASP A 45 -0.55 4.63 5.99
C ASP A 45 0.34 4.30 7.18
N GLY A 46 -0.17 4.54 8.39
CA GLY A 46 0.60 4.39 9.63
C GLY A 46 1.87 5.25 9.65
N MET A 47 3.02 4.58 9.76
CA MET A 47 4.36 5.20 9.70
C MET A 47 4.93 5.28 8.27
N ALA A 48 4.27 4.66 7.29
CA ALA A 48 4.70 4.61 5.90
C ALA A 48 3.89 5.60 5.04
N LEU A 49 4.28 5.72 3.79
CA LEU A 49 3.47 6.31 2.74
C LEU A 49 3.02 5.19 1.81
N GLU A 50 1.79 5.23 1.37
CA GLU A 50 1.26 4.29 0.37
C GLU A 50 0.88 5.07 -0.88
N PHE A 51 1.02 4.44 -2.03
CA PHE A 51 0.49 4.97 -3.27
C PHE A 51 -0.20 3.89 -4.05
N ASN A 52 -1.31 4.22 -4.72
CA ASN A 52 -1.93 3.34 -5.70
C ASN A 52 -1.72 3.85 -7.12
N ILE A 53 -1.90 2.97 -8.09
CA ILE A 53 -1.87 3.30 -9.51
C ILE A 53 -3.26 3.21 -10.14
N THR A 54 -3.48 4.02 -11.19
CA THR A 54 -4.58 3.78 -12.11
C THR A 54 -4.44 2.39 -12.72
N PRO A 55 -5.49 1.55 -12.76
CA PRO A 55 -5.41 0.20 -13.31
C PRO A 55 -4.85 0.16 -14.73
N ALA A 56 -3.86 -0.68 -14.96
CA ALA A 56 -3.15 -0.81 -16.22
C ALA A 56 -3.70 -1.98 -17.05
N SER A 57 -3.82 -1.79 -18.37
CA SER A 57 -4.27 -2.81 -19.32
C SER A 57 -3.12 -3.61 -19.95
N ASN A 58 -1.87 -3.25 -19.66
CA ASN A 58 -0.66 -3.92 -20.12
C ASN A 58 0.55 -3.54 -19.26
N GLU A 59 1.64 -4.28 -19.41
CA GLU A 59 2.89 -4.09 -18.67
C GLU A 59 3.47 -2.68 -18.80
N ALA A 60 3.55 -2.14 -20.02
CA ALA A 60 4.12 -0.81 -20.26
C ALA A 60 3.36 0.29 -19.51
N GLN A 61 2.02 0.20 -19.49
CA GLN A 61 1.18 1.11 -18.72
C GLN A 61 1.38 0.91 -17.21
N PHE A 62 1.50 -0.33 -16.74
CA PHE A 62 1.74 -0.64 -15.32
C PHE A 62 3.04 0.02 -14.82
N VAL A 63 4.15 -0.19 -15.54
CA VAL A 63 5.45 0.41 -15.23
C VAL A 63 5.40 1.93 -15.31
N THR A 64 4.74 2.47 -16.33
CA THR A 64 4.57 3.93 -16.50
C THR A 64 3.81 4.54 -15.33
N ASN A 65 2.72 3.90 -14.87
CA ASN A 65 1.91 4.42 -13.78
C ASN A 65 2.68 4.40 -12.45
N ILE A 66 3.38 3.29 -12.12
CA ILE A 66 4.23 3.21 -10.93
C ILE A 66 5.31 4.29 -10.95
N THR A 67 6.03 4.42 -12.08
CA THR A 67 7.13 5.39 -12.20
C THR A 67 6.63 6.82 -12.03
N SER A 68 5.50 7.14 -12.68
CA SER A 68 4.86 8.45 -12.60
C SER A 68 4.41 8.80 -11.18
N VAL A 69 3.80 7.85 -10.47
CA VAL A 69 3.33 8.07 -9.09
C VAL A 69 4.51 8.22 -8.14
N MET A 70 5.54 7.37 -8.26
CA MET A 70 6.77 7.46 -7.46
C MET A 70 7.51 8.79 -7.66
N GLU A 71 7.58 9.30 -8.89
CA GLU A 71 8.20 10.60 -9.17
C GLU A 71 7.45 11.74 -8.50
N GLN A 72 6.12 11.75 -8.59
CA GLN A 72 5.28 12.76 -7.94
C GLN A 72 5.39 12.67 -6.42
N LEU A 73 5.33 11.47 -5.85
CA LEU A 73 5.45 11.25 -4.40
C LEU A 73 6.78 11.78 -3.86
N ARG A 74 7.90 11.54 -4.55
CA ARG A 74 9.21 12.14 -4.19
C ARG A 74 9.17 13.67 -4.17
N GLY A 75 8.45 14.27 -5.12
CA GLY A 75 8.28 15.73 -5.19
C GLY A 75 7.37 16.31 -4.09
N MET A 76 6.57 15.47 -3.42
CA MET A 76 5.69 15.88 -2.32
C MET A 76 6.36 15.81 -0.95
N LEU A 77 7.51 15.13 -0.83
CA LEU A 77 8.20 15.02 0.44
C LEU A 77 8.70 16.38 0.94
N PRO A 78 8.71 16.61 2.27
CA PRO A 78 9.39 17.75 2.84
C PRO A 78 10.87 17.80 2.43
N LYS A 79 11.47 19.00 2.44
CA LYS A 79 12.89 19.15 2.14
C LYS A 79 13.75 18.21 3.00
N HIS A 80 14.82 17.69 2.42
CA HIS A 80 15.79 16.80 3.08
C HIS A 80 15.21 15.45 3.53
N HIS A 81 14.15 14.98 2.86
CA HIS A 81 13.60 13.63 3.02
C HIS A 81 13.68 12.85 1.71
N VAL A 82 13.83 11.54 1.80
CA VAL A 82 13.89 10.63 0.65
C VAL A 82 13.03 9.39 0.89
N LEU A 83 12.53 8.80 -0.19
CA LEU A 83 11.83 7.51 -0.12
C LEU A 83 12.82 6.37 0.09
N GLU A 84 12.52 5.48 1.02
CA GLU A 84 13.27 4.27 1.34
C GLU A 84 12.47 3.03 0.89
N ILE A 85 13.02 2.31 -0.10
CA ILE A 85 12.44 1.05 -0.58
C ILE A 85 13.04 -0.09 0.24
N ILE A 86 12.53 -0.28 1.45
CA ILE A 86 12.91 -1.36 2.35
C ILE A 86 11.65 -2.07 2.86
N PRO A 87 11.68 -3.41 3.03
CA PRO A 87 10.48 -4.17 3.39
C PRO A 87 10.08 -4.00 4.86
N VAL A 88 11.04 -3.62 5.72
CA VAL A 88 10.85 -3.49 7.16
C VAL A 88 11.67 -2.30 7.67
N ALA A 89 11.07 -1.50 8.55
CA ALA A 89 11.74 -0.48 9.32
C ALA A 89 11.56 -0.73 10.82
N ASN A 90 12.65 -0.59 11.57
CA ASN A 90 12.61 -0.54 13.03
C ASN A 90 12.77 0.90 13.48
N PHE A 91 11.83 1.37 14.30
CA PHE A 91 11.84 2.69 14.88
C PHE A 91 12.41 2.65 16.29
N ASP A 92 13.06 3.73 16.70
CA ASP A 92 13.42 3.91 18.10
C ASP A 92 12.15 3.84 18.98
N PRO A 93 12.13 3.09 20.09
CA PRO A 93 10.93 2.90 20.90
C PRO A 93 10.37 4.20 21.49
N GLU A 94 11.25 5.15 21.88
CA GLU A 94 10.81 6.43 22.42
C GLU A 94 10.18 7.27 21.32
N TYR A 95 10.85 7.41 20.17
CA TYR A 95 10.31 8.07 18.98
C TYR A 95 8.97 7.48 18.54
N PHE A 96 8.88 6.15 18.50
CA PHE A 96 7.67 5.43 18.13
C PHE A 96 6.54 5.71 19.11
N SER A 97 6.80 5.67 20.42
CA SER A 97 5.79 5.93 21.45
C SER A 97 5.16 7.33 21.39
N LEU A 98 5.88 8.30 20.84
CA LEU A 98 5.43 9.68 20.65
C LEU A 98 4.51 9.85 19.44
N GLN A 99 4.40 8.85 18.57
CA GLN A 99 3.57 8.92 17.37
C GLN A 99 2.07 8.79 17.70
N PRO A 100 1.19 9.45 16.92
CA PRO A 100 -0.25 9.28 17.02
C PRO A 100 -0.66 7.81 16.98
N LYS A 101 -1.79 7.48 17.61
CA LYS A 101 -2.24 6.08 17.71
C LYS A 101 -2.43 5.47 16.30
N GLU A 102 -3.01 6.25 15.40
CA GLU A 102 -3.29 5.92 14.01
C GLU A 102 -2.00 5.67 13.23
N ALA A 103 -0.95 6.46 13.47
CA ALA A 103 0.37 6.25 12.89
C ALA A 103 1.01 4.93 13.37
N ARG A 104 0.69 4.51 14.59
CA ARG A 104 1.17 3.27 15.21
C ARG A 104 0.29 2.07 14.91
N GLU A 105 -0.67 2.14 14.02
CA GLU A 105 -1.36 0.93 13.56
C GLU A 105 -0.41 0.10 12.66
N LEU A 106 -0.63 -1.21 12.61
CA LEU A 106 0.11 -2.12 11.73
C LEU A 106 -0.89 -3.13 11.17
N GLY A 107 -0.94 -3.22 9.85
CA GLY A 107 -1.91 -4.03 9.11
C GLY A 107 -2.94 -3.17 8.39
N CYS A 108 -3.51 -3.77 7.35
CA CYS A 108 -4.58 -3.18 6.55
C CYS A 108 -5.97 -3.67 6.99
N SER A 109 -6.99 -3.38 6.19
CA SER A 109 -8.28 -4.06 6.28
C SER A 109 -8.09 -5.58 6.27
N PRO A 110 -9.00 -6.36 6.89
CA PRO A 110 -8.84 -7.81 6.98
C PRO A 110 -8.63 -8.44 5.61
N ASP A 111 -7.55 -9.20 5.45
CA ASP A 111 -7.29 -10.02 4.28
C ASP A 111 -7.82 -11.44 4.48
N PHE A 112 -8.12 -12.13 3.38
CA PHE A 112 -8.74 -13.45 3.39
C PHE A 112 -7.82 -14.47 2.75
N ASN A 113 -7.72 -15.64 3.38
CA ASN A 113 -7.01 -16.77 2.82
C ASN A 113 -7.76 -17.31 1.59
N ALA A 114 -7.10 -17.36 0.43
CA ALA A 114 -7.76 -17.81 -0.80
C ALA A 114 -8.24 -19.28 -0.76
N TYR A 115 -7.57 -20.15 0.01
CA TYR A 115 -7.92 -21.57 0.11
C TYR A 115 -9.04 -21.86 1.10
N THR A 116 -9.04 -21.20 2.26
CA THR A 116 -10.09 -21.42 3.28
C THR A 116 -11.26 -20.45 3.15
N GLY A 117 -11.01 -19.25 2.63
CA GLY A 117 -11.97 -18.14 2.60
C GLY A 117 -12.13 -17.44 3.95
N GLU A 118 -11.33 -17.83 4.95
CA GLU A 118 -11.36 -17.26 6.29
C GLU A 118 -10.44 -16.04 6.38
N THR A 119 -10.76 -15.12 7.28
CA THR A 119 -9.93 -13.95 7.58
C THR A 119 -8.62 -14.36 8.22
N ASN A 120 -7.50 -13.78 7.75
CA ASN A 120 -6.21 -13.99 8.37
C ASN A 120 -6.09 -13.23 9.70
N PRO A 121 -5.37 -13.76 10.71
CA PRO A 121 -5.14 -13.04 11.94
C PRO A 121 -4.28 -11.79 11.68
N PRO A 122 -4.61 -10.64 12.30
CA PRO A 122 -3.81 -9.44 12.14
C PRO A 122 -2.41 -9.62 12.73
N PRO A 123 -1.40 -8.92 12.20
CA PRO A 123 -0.05 -8.94 12.76
C PRO A 123 0.00 -8.30 14.15
N ASN A 124 1.04 -8.63 14.93
CA ASN A 124 1.29 -7.96 16.20
C ASN A 124 1.77 -6.51 15.97
N SER A 125 0.97 -5.54 16.38
CA SER A 125 1.21 -4.11 16.19
C SER A 125 1.97 -3.41 17.33
N ASP A 126 2.23 -4.11 18.45
CA ASP A 126 2.83 -3.54 19.66
C ASP A 126 4.34 -3.24 19.53
N LEU A 127 5.02 -3.92 18.60
CA LEU A 127 6.45 -3.73 18.38
C LEU A 127 6.70 -2.44 17.59
N PRO A 128 7.81 -1.71 17.84
CA PRO A 128 8.21 -0.53 17.07
C PRO A 128 8.81 -0.92 15.70
N MET A 129 8.26 -1.95 15.06
CA MET A 129 8.64 -2.46 13.75
C MET A 129 7.45 -2.27 12.81
N ARG A 130 7.67 -1.66 11.64
CA ARG A 130 6.66 -1.58 10.58
C ARG A 130 7.16 -2.26 9.33
N THR A 131 6.23 -2.81 8.57
CA THR A 131 6.47 -3.39 7.25
C THR A 131 6.07 -2.38 6.19
N ALA A 132 6.73 -2.44 5.04
CA ALA A 132 6.26 -1.82 3.82
C ALA A 132 6.08 -2.94 2.80
N ALA A 133 4.81 -3.19 2.45
CA ALA A 133 4.42 -4.21 1.50
C ALA A 133 3.72 -3.55 0.30
N GLY A 134 2.62 -4.16 -0.14
CA GLY A 134 1.77 -3.66 -1.21
C GLY A 134 0.88 -4.77 -1.73
N HIS A 135 -0.20 -4.40 -2.39
CA HIS A 135 -1.12 -5.35 -3.01
C HIS A 135 -1.04 -5.25 -4.52
N ILE A 136 -1.42 -6.36 -5.17
CA ILE A 136 -1.71 -6.39 -6.60
C ILE A 136 -3.21 -6.56 -6.74
N HIS A 137 -3.82 -5.66 -7.50
CA HIS A 137 -5.26 -5.65 -7.75
C HIS A 137 -5.51 -6.23 -9.14
N VAL A 138 -6.39 -7.23 -9.26
CA VAL A 138 -6.77 -7.82 -10.53
C VAL A 138 -8.23 -7.46 -10.81
N GLY A 139 -8.49 -6.72 -11.89
CA GLY A 139 -9.83 -6.25 -12.25
C GLY A 139 -10.33 -6.86 -13.56
N TRP A 140 -11.58 -7.35 -13.58
CA TRP A 140 -12.23 -7.92 -14.78
C TRP A 140 -13.70 -7.54 -14.95
N ILE A 141 -14.26 -6.72 -14.05
CA ILE A 141 -15.66 -6.26 -14.05
C ILE A 141 -15.66 -4.74 -13.90
N GLU A 142 -16.65 -4.07 -14.49
CA GLU A 142 -16.88 -2.64 -14.30
C GLU A 142 -17.97 -2.42 -13.23
N GLY A 143 -17.73 -1.47 -12.31
CA GLY A 143 -18.66 -1.13 -11.24
C GLY A 143 -18.62 -2.10 -10.06
N ASP A 144 -19.51 -1.87 -9.10
CA ASP A 144 -19.68 -2.74 -7.95
C ASP A 144 -20.26 -4.09 -8.40
N ASN A 145 -19.76 -5.18 -7.81
CA ASN A 145 -20.25 -6.50 -8.09
C ASN A 145 -21.16 -7.00 -6.96
N ASP A 146 -22.47 -7.02 -7.22
CA ASP A 146 -23.48 -7.57 -6.32
C ASP A 146 -23.62 -9.10 -6.43
N ASP A 147 -22.83 -9.76 -7.28
CA ASP A 147 -22.82 -11.21 -7.41
C ASP A 147 -22.31 -11.87 -6.11
N PRO A 148 -23.14 -12.67 -5.41
CA PRO A 148 -22.72 -13.36 -4.19
C PRO A 148 -21.57 -14.34 -4.43
N ASP A 149 -21.37 -14.81 -5.67
CA ASP A 149 -20.29 -15.74 -6.03
C ASP A 149 -18.98 -15.00 -6.39
N HIS A 150 -18.98 -13.67 -6.40
CA HIS A 150 -17.80 -12.88 -6.76
C HIS A 150 -16.60 -13.20 -5.87
N PHE A 151 -16.82 -13.30 -4.55
CA PHE A 151 -15.75 -13.64 -3.60
C PHE A 151 -15.15 -15.01 -3.89
N GLY A 152 -15.98 -16.01 -4.23
CA GLY A 152 -15.51 -17.33 -4.66
C GLY A 152 -14.66 -17.24 -5.92
N THR A 153 -15.11 -16.48 -6.91
CA THR A 153 -14.36 -16.23 -8.15
C THR A 153 -13.01 -15.55 -7.89
N CYS A 154 -12.96 -14.54 -7.01
CA CYS A 154 -11.71 -13.89 -6.63
C CYS A 154 -10.72 -14.89 -6.03
N ARG A 155 -11.20 -15.77 -5.14
CA ARG A 155 -10.36 -16.81 -4.55
C ARG A 155 -9.81 -17.78 -5.59
N ASP A 156 -10.64 -18.25 -6.52
CA ASP A 156 -10.21 -19.15 -7.58
C ASP A 156 -9.12 -18.52 -8.47
N VAL A 157 -9.24 -17.23 -8.79
CA VAL A 157 -8.23 -16.47 -9.55
C VAL A 157 -6.92 -16.37 -8.78
N ILE A 158 -6.96 -16.00 -7.49
CA ILE A 158 -5.75 -15.85 -6.67
C ILE A 158 -5.03 -17.20 -6.48
N GLN A 159 -5.76 -18.30 -6.33
CA GLN A 159 -5.16 -19.63 -6.25
C GLN A 159 -4.38 -20.01 -7.52
N GLN A 160 -4.73 -19.47 -8.70
CA GLN A 160 -3.97 -19.73 -9.92
C GLN A 160 -2.56 -19.12 -9.88
N LEU A 161 -2.31 -18.11 -9.03
CA LEU A 161 -1.01 -17.44 -8.91
C LEU A 161 0.03 -18.28 -8.16
N ASP A 162 -0.39 -19.34 -7.45
CA ASP A 162 0.51 -20.26 -6.76
C ASP A 162 1.11 -21.31 -7.70
N TYR A 163 0.56 -21.48 -8.90
CA TYR A 163 1.08 -22.41 -9.89
C TYR A 163 2.23 -21.77 -10.69
N TRP A 164 3.44 -22.33 -10.54
CA TRP A 164 4.65 -22.03 -11.32
C TRP A 164 5.04 -23.21 -12.22
#